data_AF-A0A1G6F9R4-F1
#
_entry.id   AF-A0A1G6F9R4-F1
#
_cell.length_a   1.000
_cell.length_b   1.000
_cell.length_c   1.000
_cell.angle_alpha   90.00
_cell.angle_beta   90.00
_cell.angle_gamma   90.00
#
_symmetry.space_group_name_H-M   'P 1'
#
loop_
_entity.id
_entity.type
_entity.pdbx_description
1 polymer ?
#
loop_
_entity_poly.entity_id
_entity_poly.type
_entity_poly.pdbx_seq_one_letter_code
_entity_poly.pdbx_strand_id
1 'polypeptide(L)'
;MMRRILITHFDVDHYNGISEIHNWCKDFKFKKIYLPRYIYRDKGVYDTDIFFRDTVKYYAYLKLIGKPYRLDTLHAFFVDIKDMVHRITDIECVGYTDSFRLGNYDVDVIWPDKDYKGKLFMPLFEELPTDENDPELIERARVVIEGYADALAEVYMMYSGEEQFEISQDLVNYLYGQLDNAYQRLDDFIGNVPKLENLDAMSSTKIRNMNECSVVIKIDDELLALGDITPRILKHINGRYGNSYNILKVPHHGTKSYYYSGLPNSNYKLVSNSGPYRVDWSIDGRYYDIKTCICTNDNPARCDSLARGMIECAKCNVIAKKNAVTN
;
A
#
# COMPACT_ATOMS: atom_id res chain seq x y z
N MET A 1 -13.40 15.40 18.75
CA MET A 1 -13.99 14.31 17.95
C MET A 1 -12.89 13.29 17.67
N MET A 2 -12.95 12.12 18.28
CA MET A 2 -11.89 11.10 18.19
C MET A 2 -11.89 10.46 16.79
N ARG A 3 -10.76 10.58 16.07
CA ARG A 3 -10.65 10.17 14.66
C ARG A 3 -10.14 8.73 14.56
N ARG A 4 -10.74 7.96 13.65
CA ARG A 4 -10.29 6.61 13.25
C ARG A 4 -9.81 6.69 11.81
N ILE A 5 -8.83 5.89 11.44
CA ILE A 5 -8.24 5.89 10.11
C ILE A 5 -7.99 4.47 9.61
N LEU A 6 -8.09 4.28 8.31
CA LEU A 6 -7.74 3.04 7.61
C LEU A 6 -6.56 3.35 6.69
N ILE A 7 -5.50 2.56 6.82
CA ILE A 7 -4.41 2.48 5.85
C ILE A 7 -4.70 1.27 4.98
N THR A 8 -4.80 1.47 3.66
CA THR A 8 -5.20 0.38 2.77
C THR A 8 -4.05 -0.58 2.49
N HIS A 9 -2.82 -0.09 2.36
CA HIS A 9 -1.60 -0.87 2.14
C HIS A 9 -0.36 0.00 2.42
N PHE A 10 0.85 -0.56 2.31
CA PHE A 10 2.11 0.11 2.67
C PHE A 10 2.93 0.64 1.47
N ASP A 11 2.28 1.24 0.48
CA ASP A 11 2.97 2.17 -0.44
C ASP A 11 2.97 3.57 0.18
N VAL A 12 4.01 4.35 -0.11
CA VAL A 12 4.36 5.57 0.63
C VAL A 12 3.22 6.59 0.65
N ASP A 13 2.50 6.74 -0.45
CA ASP A 13 1.38 7.67 -0.62
C ASP A 13 0.09 7.26 0.12
N HIS A 14 0.07 6.06 0.73
CA HIS A 14 -1.06 5.59 1.54
C HIS A 14 -0.90 5.80 3.04
N TYR A 15 0.30 6.15 3.51
CA TYR A 15 0.55 6.42 4.93
C TYR A 15 1.36 7.70 5.20
N ASN A 16 2.01 8.32 4.20
CA ASN A 16 2.82 9.53 4.39
C ASN A 16 2.07 10.68 5.07
N GLY A 17 0.82 10.95 4.68
CA GLY A 17 0.02 12.02 5.27
C GLY A 17 -0.27 11.78 6.76
N ILE A 18 -0.27 10.52 7.19
CA ILE A 18 -0.44 10.14 8.60
C ILE A 18 0.84 10.46 9.38
N SER A 19 2.00 10.09 8.82
CA SER A 19 3.31 10.46 9.36
C SER A 19 3.48 11.99 9.44
N GLU A 20 3.02 12.74 8.43
CA GLU A 20 3.03 14.20 8.43
C GLU A 20 2.16 14.79 9.55
N ILE A 21 0.95 14.26 9.77
CA ILE A 21 0.09 14.69 10.89
C ILE A 21 0.81 14.48 12.23
N HIS A 22 1.43 13.31 12.42
CA HIS A 22 2.17 13.02 13.64
C HIS A 22 3.36 13.96 13.84
N ASN A 23 4.11 14.25 12.77
CA ASN A 23 5.25 15.16 12.83
C ASN A 23 4.82 16.61 13.08
N TRP A 24 3.66 17.02 12.58
CA TRP A 24 3.12 18.36 12.85
C TRP A 24 2.57 18.49 14.28
N CYS A 25 1.99 17.44 14.83
CA CYS A 25 1.40 17.44 16.17
C CYS A 25 1.61 16.10 16.89
N LYS A 26 2.69 16.00 17.66
CA LYS A 26 3.05 14.79 18.43
C LYS A 26 2.01 14.41 19.51
N ASP A 27 1.24 15.39 19.97
CA ASP A 27 0.15 15.20 20.94
C ASP A 27 -1.14 14.64 20.31
N PHE A 28 -1.27 14.72 18.98
CA PHE A 28 -2.43 14.17 18.30
C PHE A 28 -2.39 12.64 18.31
N LYS A 29 -3.42 12.02 18.90
CA LYS A 29 -3.61 10.57 18.90
C LYS A 29 -4.88 10.18 18.16
N PHE A 30 -4.79 9.17 17.31
CA PHE A 30 -5.93 8.48 16.73
C PHE A 30 -6.59 7.60 17.80
N LYS A 31 -7.90 7.46 17.70
CA LYS A 31 -8.65 6.49 18.51
C LYS A 31 -8.44 5.06 18.03
N LYS A 32 -8.26 4.90 16.72
CA LYS A 32 -8.02 3.60 16.10
C LYS A 32 -7.30 3.77 14.78
N ILE A 33 -6.31 2.93 14.52
CA ILE A 33 -5.65 2.78 13.23
C ILE A 33 -5.95 1.37 12.73
N TYR A 34 -6.57 1.27 11.56
CA TYR A 34 -6.81 -0.01 10.89
C TYR A 34 -5.74 -0.20 9.81
N LEU A 35 -5.11 -1.36 9.80
CA LEU A 35 -4.09 -1.79 8.83
C LEU A 35 -4.66 -2.93 7.96
N PRO A 36 -4.13 -3.18 6.75
CA PRO A 36 -4.45 -4.43 6.06
C PRO A 36 -4.05 -5.62 6.92
N ARG A 37 -4.74 -6.75 6.84
CA ARG A 37 -4.30 -8.03 7.44
C ARG A 37 -3.47 -8.85 6.45
N TYR A 38 -2.18 -8.98 6.73
CA TYR A 38 -1.33 -10.00 6.13
C TYR A 38 -1.50 -11.33 6.87
N ILE A 39 -1.49 -12.42 6.11
CA ILE A 39 -1.83 -13.76 6.56
C ILE A 39 -0.54 -14.50 6.88
N TYR A 40 -0.42 -14.99 8.11
CA TYR A 40 0.70 -15.81 8.55
C TYR A 40 0.25 -17.27 8.60
N ARG A 41 0.88 -18.16 7.83
CA ARG A 41 0.73 -19.61 8.04
C ARG A 41 2.09 -20.30 7.99
N ASP A 42 2.19 -21.36 8.80
CA ASP A 42 3.34 -22.24 8.82
C ASP A 42 3.59 -22.87 7.44
N LYS A 43 4.71 -22.48 6.83
CA LYS A 43 5.42 -23.15 5.72
C LYS A 43 4.49 -23.80 4.68
N GLY A 44 3.88 -22.99 3.82
CA GLY A 44 3.12 -23.46 2.66
C GLY A 44 2.75 -22.36 1.66
N VAL A 45 2.34 -22.77 0.46
CA VAL A 45 2.16 -21.99 -0.79
C VAL A 45 1.55 -20.56 -0.64
N TYR A 46 2.40 -19.53 -0.74
CA TYR A 46 2.17 -18.11 -1.09
C TYR A 46 1.09 -17.33 -0.30
N ASP A 47 1.34 -17.06 0.98
CA ASP A 47 0.51 -16.18 1.84
C ASP A 47 0.87 -14.68 1.72
N THR A 48 -0.04 -13.78 2.15
CA THR A 48 0.18 -12.33 2.01
C THR A 48 1.31 -11.75 2.87
N ASP A 49 1.68 -12.41 3.98
CA ASP A 49 2.90 -12.08 4.74
C ASP A 49 4.16 -12.25 3.89
N ILE A 50 4.23 -13.32 3.09
CA ILE A 50 5.40 -13.58 2.24
C ILE A 50 5.60 -12.39 1.28
N PHE A 51 4.53 -11.78 0.75
CA PHE A 51 4.67 -10.59 -0.12
C PHE A 51 5.11 -9.37 0.64
N PHE A 52 4.60 -9.18 1.86
CA PHE A 52 5.02 -8.07 2.70
C PHE A 52 6.50 -8.20 3.03
N ARG A 53 6.94 -9.34 3.56
CA ARG A 53 8.34 -9.65 3.85
C ARG A 53 9.22 -9.51 2.62
N ASP A 54 8.83 -10.08 1.49
CA ASP A 54 9.59 -10.01 0.24
C ASP A 54 9.69 -8.58 -0.32
N THR A 55 8.64 -7.77 -0.19
CA THR A 55 8.70 -6.34 -0.53
C THR A 55 9.60 -5.56 0.42
N VAL A 56 9.56 -5.87 1.72
CA VAL A 56 10.44 -5.28 2.73
C VAL A 56 11.90 -5.66 2.46
N LYS A 57 12.17 -6.93 2.16
CA LYS A 57 13.48 -7.41 1.74
C LYS A 57 13.98 -6.64 0.51
N TYR A 58 13.11 -6.41 -0.47
CA TYR A 58 13.45 -5.62 -1.65
C TYR A 58 13.77 -4.16 -1.30
N TYR A 59 13.02 -3.52 -0.40
CA TYR A 59 13.32 -2.16 0.06
C TYR A 59 14.63 -2.10 0.85
N ALA A 60 14.93 -3.11 1.67
CA ALA A 60 16.21 -3.24 2.35
C ALA A 60 17.36 -3.39 1.35
N TYR A 61 17.20 -4.22 0.32
CA TYR A 61 18.16 -4.31 -0.78
C TYR A 61 18.36 -2.96 -1.50
N LEU A 62 17.27 -2.24 -1.82
CA LEU A 62 17.35 -0.90 -2.41
C LEU A 62 18.17 0.06 -1.55
N LYS A 63 18.00 0.02 -0.22
CA LYS A 63 18.80 0.82 0.71
C LYS A 63 20.29 0.49 0.62
N LEU A 64 20.66 -0.79 0.59
CA LEU A 64 22.06 -1.22 0.49
C LEU A 64 22.74 -0.73 -0.79
N ILE A 65 22.00 -0.56 -1.88
CA ILE A 65 22.52 0.00 -3.15
C ILE A 65 22.34 1.52 -3.29
N GLY A 66 22.03 2.24 -2.20
CA GLY A 66 21.95 3.70 -2.16
C GLY A 66 20.61 4.30 -2.59
N LYS A 67 19.52 3.53 -2.55
CA LYS A 67 18.14 3.99 -2.82
C LYS A 67 17.24 3.83 -1.57
N PRO A 68 17.50 4.56 -0.47
CA PRO A 68 16.96 4.24 0.85
C PRO A 68 15.51 4.72 1.07
N TYR A 69 15.04 5.71 0.30
CA TYR A 69 13.77 6.43 0.51
C TYR A 69 12.58 5.56 0.94
N ARG A 70 12.33 4.44 0.24
CA ARG A 70 11.19 3.57 0.53
C ARG A 70 11.31 2.87 1.88
N LEU A 71 12.50 2.37 2.20
CA LEU A 71 12.73 1.68 3.46
C LEU A 71 12.72 2.68 4.63
N ASP A 72 13.42 3.81 4.49
CA ASP A 72 13.52 4.82 5.54
C ASP A 72 12.13 5.36 5.91
N THR A 73 11.28 5.61 4.90
CA THR A 73 9.91 6.11 5.12
C THR A 73 9.02 5.05 5.78
N LEU A 74 9.15 3.79 5.37
CA LEU A 74 8.41 2.67 5.98
C LEU A 74 8.85 2.41 7.41
N HIS A 75 10.17 2.41 7.66
CA HIS A 75 10.76 2.23 8.97
C HIS A 75 10.29 3.32 9.93
N ALA A 76 10.43 4.60 9.54
CA ALA A 76 9.97 5.72 10.36
C ALA A 76 8.48 5.63 10.69
N PHE A 77 7.65 5.22 9.72
CA PHE A 77 6.22 5.01 9.97
C PHE A 77 5.97 3.92 11.03
N PHE A 78 6.61 2.76 10.92
CA PHE A 78 6.44 1.67 11.89
C PHE A 78 7.00 2.01 13.29
N VAL A 79 8.08 2.80 13.36
CA VAL A 79 8.62 3.32 14.62
C VAL A 79 7.63 4.28 15.29
N ASP A 80 7.04 5.20 14.52
CA ASP A 80 6.16 6.24 15.04
C ASP A 80 4.72 5.77 15.33
N ILE A 81 4.22 4.74 14.63
CA ILE A 81 2.78 4.38 14.67
C ILE A 81 2.27 4.08 16.09
N LYS A 82 3.08 3.46 16.95
CA LYS A 82 2.71 3.21 18.37
C LYS A 82 2.44 4.49 19.14
N ASP A 83 3.12 5.58 18.77
CA ASP A 83 2.98 6.88 19.40
C ASP A 83 1.86 7.69 18.74
N MET A 84 1.20 7.17 17.71
CA MET A 84 0.03 7.81 17.09
C MET A 84 -1.30 7.38 17.74
N VAL A 85 -1.28 6.50 18.74
CA VAL A 85 -2.45 5.97 19.44
C VAL A 85 -2.31 6.08 20.96
N HIS A 86 -3.38 5.83 21.70
CA HIS A 86 -3.34 5.81 23.17
C HIS A 86 -2.82 4.48 23.73
N ARG A 87 -3.15 3.37 23.08
CA ARG A 87 -2.70 2.03 23.43
C ARG A 87 -2.30 1.30 22.17
N ILE A 88 -1.31 0.42 22.27
CA ILE A 88 -0.86 -0.39 21.13
C ILE A 88 -2.00 -1.24 20.54
N THR A 89 -2.95 -1.67 21.37
CA THR A 89 -4.16 -2.40 20.98
C THR A 89 -5.21 -1.55 20.26
N ASP A 90 -4.98 -0.24 20.12
CA ASP A 90 -5.79 0.61 19.25
C ASP A 90 -5.28 0.59 17.79
N ILE A 91 -4.26 -0.21 17.48
CA ILE A 91 -3.82 -0.57 16.13
C ILE A 91 -4.30 -1.99 15.85
N GLU A 92 -5.07 -2.18 14.77
CA GLU A 92 -5.63 -3.50 14.43
C GLU A 92 -5.55 -3.77 12.93
N CYS A 93 -5.25 -5.01 12.57
CA CYS A 93 -5.33 -5.46 11.18
C CYS A 93 -6.73 -5.94 10.83
N VAL A 94 -7.22 -5.54 9.64
CA VAL A 94 -8.53 -5.92 9.10
C VAL A 94 -8.41 -6.68 7.78
N GLY A 95 -9.27 -7.68 7.62
CA GLY A 95 -9.38 -8.51 6.42
C GLY A 95 -10.83 -8.93 6.15
N TYR A 96 -11.04 -9.72 5.11
CA TYR A 96 -12.34 -10.22 4.68
C TYR A 96 -13.14 -10.77 5.86
N THR A 97 -14.42 -10.42 5.92
CA THR A 97 -15.41 -10.73 6.99
C THR A 97 -15.30 -9.89 8.26
N ASP A 98 -14.24 -9.11 8.44
CA ASP A 98 -14.20 -8.13 9.52
C ASP A 98 -15.13 -6.95 9.22
N SER A 99 -15.61 -6.31 10.28
CA SER A 99 -16.31 -5.03 10.20
C SER A 99 -15.87 -4.09 11.30
N PHE A 100 -15.95 -2.79 11.03
CA PHE A 100 -15.59 -1.75 11.99
C PHE A 100 -16.39 -0.47 11.76
N ARG A 101 -16.28 0.50 12.68
CA ARG A 101 -16.99 1.78 12.56
C ARG A 101 -16.07 2.90 12.14
N LEU A 102 -16.40 3.60 11.05
CA LEU A 102 -15.75 4.84 10.62
C LEU A 102 -16.74 6.01 10.74
N GLY A 103 -16.55 6.85 11.75
CA GLY A 103 -17.56 7.86 12.10
C GLY A 103 -18.87 7.21 12.55
N ASN A 104 -19.95 7.48 11.81
CA ASN A 104 -21.27 6.90 12.05
C ASN A 104 -21.56 5.67 11.17
N TYR A 105 -20.66 5.34 10.24
CA TYR A 105 -20.85 4.27 9.27
C TYR A 105 -20.28 2.96 9.79
N ASP A 106 -21.02 1.88 9.55
CA ASP A 106 -20.51 0.52 9.67
C ASP A 106 -19.86 0.14 8.34
N VAL A 107 -18.63 -0.37 8.42
CA VAL A 107 -17.76 -0.63 7.29
C VAL A 107 -17.47 -2.13 7.28
N ASP A 108 -17.82 -2.79 6.17
CA ASP A 108 -17.48 -4.19 5.94
C ASP A 108 -16.21 -4.29 5.11
N VAL A 109 -15.34 -5.23 5.48
CA VAL A 109 -14.10 -5.52 4.76
C VAL A 109 -14.31 -6.71 3.82
N ILE A 110 -14.00 -6.50 2.54
CA ILE A 110 -14.19 -7.48 1.46
C ILE A 110 -12.88 -8.23 1.14
N TRP A 111 -11.74 -7.60 1.41
CA TRP A 111 -10.40 -8.10 1.10
C TRP A 111 -9.38 -7.35 1.98
N PRO A 112 -8.24 -7.93 2.40
CA PRO A 112 -7.64 -9.24 2.04
C PRO A 112 -8.31 -10.49 2.65
N ASP A 113 -8.35 -11.61 1.91
CA ASP A 113 -8.93 -12.86 2.38
C ASP A 113 -7.89 -13.84 2.95
N LYS A 114 -8.09 -14.25 4.21
CA LYS A 114 -7.21 -15.17 4.94
C LYS A 114 -7.01 -16.55 4.30
N ASP A 115 -7.91 -16.95 3.41
CA ASP A 115 -7.88 -18.26 2.75
C ASP A 115 -7.41 -18.16 1.29
N TYR A 116 -6.94 -16.99 0.84
CA TYR A 116 -6.47 -16.79 -0.53
C TYR A 116 -5.16 -17.53 -0.81
N LYS A 117 -5.18 -18.45 -1.80
CA LYS A 117 -4.02 -19.24 -2.24
C LYS A 117 -3.61 -18.90 -3.68
N GLY A 118 -3.41 -17.62 -3.96
CA GLY A 118 -2.96 -17.18 -5.28
C GLY A 118 -1.45 -17.29 -5.45
N LYS A 119 -1.00 -17.73 -6.62
CA LYS A 119 0.42 -17.58 -7.01
C LYS A 119 0.71 -16.09 -7.25
N LEU A 120 1.27 -15.45 -6.25
CA LEU A 120 1.90 -14.13 -6.31
C LEU A 120 3.42 -14.39 -6.34
N PHE A 121 4.14 -13.73 -7.24
CA PHE A 121 5.37 -14.22 -7.90
C PHE A 121 6.67 -14.18 -7.03
N MET A 122 7.78 -14.64 -7.65
CA MET A 122 9.13 -15.01 -7.17
C MET A 122 9.75 -14.26 -5.96
N PRO A 123 10.40 -15.00 -5.03
CA PRO A 123 11.22 -14.43 -3.94
C PRO A 123 12.45 -13.65 -4.46
N LEU A 124 12.74 -12.50 -3.83
CA LEU A 124 13.91 -11.65 -4.10
C LEU A 124 15.24 -12.41 -4.19
N PHE A 125 15.45 -13.40 -3.33
CA PHE A 125 16.75 -14.09 -3.18
C PHE A 125 16.98 -15.22 -4.18
N GLU A 126 15.96 -15.63 -4.94
CA GLU A 126 16.17 -16.51 -6.09
C GLU A 126 16.79 -15.74 -7.29
N GLU A 127 16.88 -14.41 -7.21
CA GLU A 127 17.35 -13.52 -8.28
C GLU A 127 18.72 -12.85 -8.00
N LEU A 128 19.33 -13.05 -6.82
CA LEU A 128 20.68 -12.54 -6.57
C LEU A 128 21.70 -13.33 -7.41
N PRO A 129 22.56 -12.69 -8.22
CA PRO A 129 23.57 -13.39 -9.01
C PRO A 129 24.55 -14.08 -8.07
N THR A 130 24.55 -15.42 -8.07
CA THR A 130 25.49 -16.25 -7.32
C THR A 130 26.87 -16.32 -7.96
N ASP A 131 26.98 -15.97 -9.25
CA ASP A 131 28.10 -16.40 -10.08
C ASP A 131 29.17 -15.32 -10.35
N GLU A 132 28.98 -14.06 -9.95
CA GLU A 132 29.93 -12.98 -10.29
C GLU A 132 30.47 -12.14 -9.13
N ASN A 133 30.01 -12.32 -7.89
CA ASN A 133 30.43 -11.50 -6.74
C ASN A 133 30.78 -12.33 -5.51
N ASP A 134 31.67 -11.78 -4.68
CA ASP A 134 32.06 -12.26 -3.35
C ASP A 134 30.89 -12.97 -2.62
N PRO A 135 30.89 -14.31 -2.55
CA PRO A 135 29.78 -15.07 -1.97
C PRO A 135 29.55 -14.76 -0.50
N GLU A 136 30.62 -14.42 0.23
CA GLU A 136 30.55 -14.04 1.64
C GLU A 136 29.85 -12.68 1.80
N LEU A 137 30.09 -11.75 0.88
CA LEU A 137 29.39 -10.47 0.85
C LEU A 137 27.90 -10.61 0.58
N ILE A 138 27.52 -11.45 -0.40
CA ILE A 138 26.12 -11.73 -0.73
C ILE A 138 25.41 -12.39 0.45
N GLU A 139 26.07 -13.35 1.12
CA GLU A 139 25.49 -14.01 2.29
C GLU A 139 25.32 -13.05 3.46
N ARG A 140 26.30 -12.18 3.75
CA ARG A 140 26.15 -11.12 4.77
C ARG A 140 25.01 -10.17 4.42
N ALA A 141 24.90 -9.74 3.17
CA ALA A 141 23.79 -8.89 2.72
C ALA A 141 22.44 -9.57 2.95
N ARG A 142 22.33 -10.86 2.61
CA ARG A 142 21.14 -11.68 2.85
C ARG A 142 20.78 -11.70 4.34
N VAL A 143 21.73 -12.02 5.21
CA VAL A 143 21.51 -12.06 6.67
C VAL A 143 20.99 -10.74 7.22
N VAL A 144 21.56 -9.60 6.82
CA VAL A 144 21.13 -8.29 7.32
C VAL A 144 19.75 -7.91 6.76
N ILE A 145 19.48 -8.16 5.48
CA ILE A 145 18.18 -7.94 4.85
C ILE A 145 17.09 -8.80 5.52
N GLU A 146 17.34 -10.09 5.71
CA GLU A 146 16.39 -11.02 6.32
C GLU A 146 16.14 -10.64 7.78
N GLY A 147 17.18 -10.32 8.54
CA GLY A 147 17.05 -9.89 9.93
C GLY A 147 16.19 -8.62 10.09
N TYR A 148 16.27 -7.66 9.15
CA TYR A 148 15.37 -6.50 9.17
C TYR A 148 13.93 -6.88 8.83
N ALA A 149 13.72 -7.67 7.77
CA ALA A 149 12.38 -8.09 7.35
C ALA A 149 11.66 -8.90 8.43
N ASP A 150 12.39 -9.76 9.14
CA ASP A 150 11.87 -10.55 10.26
C ASP A 150 11.49 -9.64 11.44
N ALA A 151 12.37 -8.72 11.85
CA ALA A 151 12.08 -7.79 12.94
C ALA A 151 10.87 -6.89 12.66
N LEU A 152 10.72 -6.38 11.43
CA LEU A 152 9.55 -5.61 11.03
C LEU A 152 8.28 -6.47 11.04
N ALA A 153 8.37 -7.72 10.56
CA ALA A 153 7.24 -8.63 10.56
C ALA A 153 6.80 -8.98 11.98
N GLU A 154 7.71 -9.14 12.94
CA GLU A 154 7.36 -9.35 14.35
C GLU A 154 6.58 -8.17 14.95
N VAL A 155 7.02 -6.94 14.71
CA VAL A 155 6.27 -5.73 15.12
C VAL A 155 4.88 -5.71 14.49
N TYR A 156 4.78 -6.06 13.21
CA TYR A 156 3.51 -6.07 12.51
C TYR A 156 2.56 -7.20 12.99
N MET A 157 3.08 -8.40 13.27
CA MET A 157 2.31 -9.53 13.82
C MET A 157 1.66 -9.19 15.15
N MET A 158 2.30 -8.35 15.97
CA MET A 158 1.70 -7.86 17.21
C MET A 158 0.36 -7.13 16.97
N TYR A 159 0.17 -6.47 15.82
CA TYR A 159 -1.09 -5.81 15.47
C TYR A 159 -2.13 -6.75 14.84
N SER A 160 -1.70 -7.89 14.30
CA SER A 160 -2.60 -8.78 13.56
C SER A 160 -3.61 -9.48 14.47
N GLY A 161 -3.27 -9.63 15.76
CA GLY A 161 -4.08 -10.32 16.75
C GLY A 161 -4.18 -11.83 16.52
N GLU A 162 -3.34 -12.39 15.65
CA GLU A 162 -3.31 -13.84 15.36
C GLU A 162 -2.70 -14.65 16.51
N GLU A 163 -1.85 -14.03 17.33
CA GLU A 163 -1.30 -14.66 18.54
C GLU A 163 -2.10 -14.28 19.79
N GLN A 164 -2.47 -15.29 20.60
CA GLN A 164 -3.21 -15.13 21.86
C GLN A 164 -2.32 -14.69 23.04
N PHE A 165 -1.33 -13.82 22.81
CA PHE A 165 -0.48 -13.33 23.89
C PHE A 165 -0.93 -11.94 24.36
N GLU A 166 -0.82 -11.71 25.65
CA GLU A 166 -1.08 -10.39 26.24
C GLU A 166 0.05 -9.44 25.82
N ILE A 167 -0.30 -8.35 25.14
CA ILE A 167 0.68 -7.36 24.69
C ILE A 167 1.11 -6.51 25.90
N SER A 168 2.27 -6.84 26.47
CA SER A 168 2.89 -6.08 27.56
C SER A 168 3.78 -4.95 27.03
N GLN A 169 4.04 -3.92 27.85
CA GLN A 169 4.95 -2.84 27.48
C GLN A 169 6.39 -3.33 27.27
N ASP A 170 6.81 -4.36 27.99
CA ASP A 170 8.14 -4.96 27.83
C ASP A 170 8.28 -5.66 26.47
N LEU A 171 7.24 -6.37 26.01
CA LEU A 171 7.21 -6.97 24.68
C LEU A 171 7.28 -5.88 23.60
N VAL A 172 6.50 -4.81 23.74
CA VAL A 172 6.52 -3.67 22.80
C VAL A 172 7.93 -3.08 22.73
N ASN A 173 8.54 -2.77 23.88
CA ASN A 173 9.89 -2.20 23.92
C ASN A 173 10.93 -3.14 23.31
N TYR A 174 10.82 -4.45 23.56
CA TYR A 174 11.70 -5.45 23.00
C TYR A 174 11.61 -5.52 21.47
N LEU A 175 10.41 -5.67 20.91
CA LEU A 175 10.21 -5.80 19.46
C LEU A 175 10.67 -4.56 18.70
N TYR A 176 10.33 -3.36 19.20
CA TYR A 176 10.80 -2.11 18.61
C TYR A 176 12.31 -1.93 18.72
N GLY A 177 12.92 -2.34 19.84
CA GLY A 177 14.37 -2.36 19.98
C GLY A 177 15.04 -3.32 18.99
N GLN A 178 14.45 -4.49 18.71
CA GLN A 178 14.96 -5.40 17.68
C GLN A 178 14.86 -4.78 16.28
N LEU A 179 13.74 -4.11 15.97
CA LEU A 179 13.54 -3.42 14.70
C LEU A 179 14.60 -2.32 14.48
N ASP A 180 14.81 -1.45 15.47
CA ASP A 180 15.80 -0.37 15.38
C ASP A 180 17.23 -0.93 15.23
N ASN A 181 17.59 -1.95 16.02
CA ASN A 181 18.89 -2.61 15.90
C ASN A 181 19.09 -3.27 14.52
N ALA A 182 18.04 -3.88 13.96
CA ALA A 182 18.11 -4.47 12.62
C ALA A 182 18.27 -3.39 11.53
N TYR A 183 17.62 -2.24 11.69
CA TYR A 183 17.78 -1.10 10.80
C TYR A 183 19.19 -0.51 10.85
N GLN A 184 19.77 -0.34 12.05
CA GLN A 184 21.16 0.12 12.20
C GLN A 184 22.17 -0.80 11.51
N ARG A 185 21.96 -2.13 11.59
CA ARG A 185 22.80 -3.09 10.86
C ARG A 185 22.73 -2.91 9.34
N LEU A 186 21.58 -2.47 8.79
CA LEU A 186 21.49 -2.11 7.37
C LEU A 186 22.29 -0.85 7.06
N ASP A 187 22.20 0.19 7.92
CA ASP A 187 22.96 1.44 7.77
C ASP A 187 24.47 1.18 7.77
N ASP A 188 24.95 0.33 8.69
CA ASP A 188 26.36 -0.07 8.77
C ASP A 188 26.84 -0.84 7.52
N PHE A 189 25.93 -1.40 6.72
CA PHE A 189 26.23 -2.24 5.57
C PHE A 189 26.10 -1.51 4.21
N ILE A 190 25.61 -0.27 4.18
CA ILE A 190 25.34 0.48 2.94
C ILE A 190 26.56 0.55 2.00
N GLY A 191 26.32 0.41 0.69
CA GLY A 191 27.33 0.60 -0.35
C GLY A 191 28.15 -0.65 -0.68
N ASN A 192 27.91 -1.76 0.02
CA ASN A 192 28.67 -3.00 -0.11
C ASN A 192 27.97 -4.08 -0.96
N VAL A 193 26.98 -3.77 -1.80
CA VAL A 193 26.24 -4.81 -2.55
C VAL A 193 26.17 -4.47 -4.04
N PRO A 194 26.39 -5.45 -4.94
CA PRO A 194 26.21 -5.26 -6.37
C PRO A 194 24.75 -4.92 -6.74
N LYS A 195 24.58 -4.14 -7.80
CA LYS A 195 23.26 -3.82 -8.37
C LYS A 195 22.74 -4.99 -9.21
N LEU A 196 21.49 -5.37 -9.01
CA LEU A 196 20.81 -6.37 -9.84
C LEU A 196 20.48 -5.80 -11.21
N GLU A 197 20.66 -6.60 -12.26
CA GLU A 197 20.34 -6.21 -13.64
C GLU A 197 18.84 -6.02 -13.86
N ASN A 198 17.98 -6.79 -13.17
CA ASN A 198 16.53 -6.77 -13.34
C ASN A 198 15.77 -5.86 -12.36
N LEU A 199 16.47 -4.90 -11.73
CA LEU A 199 15.95 -4.00 -10.69
C LEU A 199 14.57 -3.38 -10.99
N ASP A 200 14.34 -2.94 -12.22
CA ASP A 200 13.11 -2.25 -12.62
C ASP A 200 11.92 -3.20 -12.77
N ALA A 201 12.16 -4.41 -13.30
CA ALA A 201 11.15 -5.47 -13.40
C ALA A 201 10.74 -5.95 -12.00
N MET A 202 11.73 -6.09 -11.10
CA MET A 202 11.49 -6.39 -9.69
C MET A 202 10.68 -5.30 -9.01
N SER A 203 11.06 -4.02 -9.20
CA SER A 203 10.33 -2.87 -8.64
C SER A 203 8.86 -2.92 -9.00
N SER A 204 8.56 -3.11 -10.29
CA SER A 204 7.19 -3.15 -10.80
C SER A 204 6.39 -4.30 -10.19
N THR A 205 7.03 -5.46 -10.01
CA THR A 205 6.42 -6.63 -9.38
C THR A 205 6.15 -6.41 -7.90
N LYS A 206 7.11 -5.87 -7.13
CA LYS A 206 6.92 -5.65 -5.69
C LYS A 206 5.86 -4.59 -5.40
N ILE A 207 5.80 -3.51 -6.19
CA ILE A 207 4.72 -2.51 -6.11
C ILE A 207 3.36 -3.18 -6.36
N ARG A 208 3.24 -3.97 -7.43
CA ARG A 208 2.00 -4.68 -7.75
C ARG A 208 1.58 -5.60 -6.60
N ASN A 209 2.52 -6.34 -6.00
CA ASN A 209 2.23 -7.23 -4.87
C ASN A 209 1.70 -6.45 -3.66
N MET A 210 2.30 -5.29 -3.34
CA MET A 210 1.81 -4.41 -2.27
C MET A 210 0.40 -3.89 -2.57
N ASN A 211 0.15 -3.47 -3.80
CA ASN A 211 -1.16 -2.99 -4.27
C ASN A 211 -2.24 -4.07 -4.15
N GLU A 212 -1.91 -5.33 -4.47
CA GLU A 212 -2.84 -6.47 -4.35
C GLU A 212 -3.23 -6.78 -2.91
N CYS A 213 -2.50 -6.26 -1.92
CA CYS A 213 -2.87 -6.38 -0.52
C CYS A 213 -3.77 -5.25 0.00
N SER A 214 -4.17 -4.31 -0.86
CA SER A 214 -5.00 -3.17 -0.47
C SER A 214 -6.31 -3.59 0.16
N VAL A 215 -6.65 -3.07 1.34
CA VAL A 215 -7.98 -3.28 1.93
C VAL A 215 -9.09 -2.79 0.99
N VAL A 216 -10.07 -3.65 0.73
CA VAL A 216 -11.31 -3.30 0.03
C VAL A 216 -12.41 -3.21 1.06
N ILE A 217 -13.14 -2.10 1.05
CA ILE A 217 -14.24 -1.86 1.98
C ILE A 217 -15.54 -1.51 1.27
N LYS A 218 -16.66 -1.81 1.91
CA LYS A 218 -17.97 -1.29 1.53
C LYS A 218 -18.72 -0.70 2.72
N ILE A 219 -19.66 0.19 2.42
CA ILE A 219 -20.66 0.72 3.35
C ILE A 219 -22.01 0.52 2.67
N ASP A 220 -22.75 -0.50 3.10
CA ASP A 220 -24.01 -0.93 2.50
C ASP A 220 -23.95 -0.91 0.95
N ASP A 221 -24.94 -0.31 0.30
CA ASP A 221 -24.96 0.00 -1.14
C ASP A 221 -24.52 1.46 -1.41
N GLU A 222 -24.00 2.17 -0.42
CA GLU A 222 -23.60 3.58 -0.56
C GLU A 222 -22.19 3.71 -1.15
N LEU A 223 -21.21 3.00 -0.61
CA LEU A 223 -19.81 3.13 -1.01
C LEU A 223 -19.16 1.76 -1.23
N LEU A 224 -18.45 1.62 -2.35
CA LEU A 224 -17.41 0.60 -2.54
C LEU A 224 -16.08 1.30 -2.78
N ALA A 225 -15.08 1.03 -1.94
CA ALA A 225 -13.73 1.53 -2.12
C ALA A 225 -12.75 0.38 -2.33
N LEU A 226 -12.16 0.34 -3.53
CA LEU A 226 -11.40 -0.82 -4.01
C LEU A 226 -9.91 -0.78 -3.61
N GLY A 227 -9.46 0.23 -2.86
CA GLY A 227 -8.03 0.42 -2.65
C GLY A 227 -7.29 0.43 -3.99
N ASP A 228 -6.18 -0.28 -4.08
CA ASP A 228 -5.36 -0.37 -5.29
C ASP A 228 -5.22 -1.83 -5.78
N ILE A 229 -6.20 -2.67 -5.49
CA ILE A 229 -6.16 -4.08 -5.93
C ILE A 229 -6.17 -4.21 -7.47
N THR A 230 -5.47 -5.22 -7.99
CA THR A 230 -5.37 -5.46 -9.44
C THR A 230 -6.67 -6.05 -10.02
N PRO A 231 -6.84 -6.02 -11.36
CA PRO A 231 -7.92 -6.75 -12.05
C PRO A 231 -7.99 -8.24 -11.71
N ARG A 232 -6.85 -8.86 -11.37
CA ARG A 232 -6.78 -10.26 -10.94
C ARG A 232 -7.50 -10.45 -9.60
N ILE A 233 -7.22 -9.60 -8.61
CA ILE A 233 -7.89 -9.65 -7.30
C ILE A 233 -9.36 -9.27 -7.46
N LEU A 234 -9.69 -8.24 -8.24
CA LEU A 234 -11.09 -7.87 -8.52
C LEU A 234 -11.91 -9.04 -9.07
N LYS A 235 -11.34 -9.80 -10.01
CA LYS A 235 -11.97 -11.02 -10.53
C LYS A 235 -12.14 -12.09 -9.43
N HIS A 236 -11.19 -12.21 -8.51
CA HIS A 236 -11.24 -13.19 -7.43
C HIS A 236 -12.31 -12.86 -6.38
N ILE A 237 -12.45 -11.58 -6.02
CA ILE A 237 -13.45 -11.13 -5.03
C ILE A 237 -14.81 -10.82 -5.67
N ASN A 238 -14.98 -11.09 -6.96
CA ASN A 238 -16.25 -10.91 -7.64
C ASN A 238 -17.36 -11.74 -6.95
N GLY A 239 -18.51 -11.11 -6.70
CA GLY A 239 -19.61 -11.71 -5.94
C GLY A 239 -19.53 -11.50 -4.42
N ARG A 240 -18.45 -10.91 -3.89
CA ARG A 240 -18.36 -10.48 -2.47
C ARG A 240 -18.88 -9.07 -2.23
N TYR A 241 -19.14 -8.33 -3.30
CA TYR A 241 -19.72 -6.99 -3.30
C TYR A 241 -21.02 -6.99 -4.13
N GLY A 242 -21.95 -6.08 -3.81
CA GLY A 242 -23.21 -5.92 -4.54
C GLY A 242 -23.05 -5.45 -5.99
N ASN A 243 -24.16 -5.43 -6.74
CA ASN A 243 -24.16 -5.11 -8.17
C ASN A 243 -24.15 -3.60 -8.47
N SER A 244 -24.48 -2.76 -7.49
CA SER A 244 -24.59 -1.32 -7.65
C SER A 244 -24.23 -0.59 -6.37
N TYR A 245 -23.58 0.57 -6.50
CA TYR A 245 -23.27 1.46 -5.38
C TYR A 245 -23.60 2.91 -5.71
N ASN A 246 -23.90 3.75 -4.73
CA ASN A 246 -23.99 5.19 -4.98
C ASN A 246 -22.62 5.76 -5.40
N ILE A 247 -21.55 5.39 -4.69
CA ILE A 247 -20.17 5.85 -4.91
C ILE A 247 -19.24 4.64 -5.08
N LEU A 248 -18.44 4.67 -6.15
CA LEU A 248 -17.37 3.70 -6.40
C LEU A 248 -16.01 4.43 -6.43
N LYS A 249 -15.15 4.21 -5.43
CA LYS A 249 -13.72 4.59 -5.56
C LYS A 249 -13.02 3.55 -6.41
N VAL A 250 -12.59 3.96 -7.60
CA VAL A 250 -11.94 3.10 -8.58
C VAL A 250 -10.55 2.66 -8.09
N PRO A 251 -10.03 1.50 -8.54
CA PRO A 251 -8.72 1.02 -8.08
C PRO A 251 -7.57 1.90 -8.59
N HIS A 252 -6.50 2.02 -7.80
CA HIS A 252 -5.19 2.53 -8.23
C HIS A 252 -5.27 3.80 -9.09
N HIS A 253 -5.92 4.82 -8.50
CA HIS A 253 -6.09 6.15 -9.07
C HIS A 253 -6.77 6.17 -10.46
N GLY A 254 -7.47 5.09 -10.84
CA GLY A 254 -8.11 4.95 -12.15
C GLY A 254 -7.12 4.73 -13.30
N THR A 255 -5.89 4.30 -13.02
CA THR A 255 -4.86 4.08 -14.04
C THR A 255 -5.21 2.93 -15.01
N LYS A 256 -4.71 3.03 -16.24
CA LYS A 256 -4.99 2.06 -17.32
C LYS A 256 -4.59 0.61 -16.99
N SER A 257 -3.48 0.41 -16.29
CA SER A 257 -3.01 -0.93 -15.89
C SER A 257 -3.92 -1.62 -14.87
N TYR A 258 -4.76 -0.85 -14.17
CA TYR A 258 -5.71 -1.33 -13.17
C TYR A 258 -7.17 -1.27 -13.64
N TYR A 259 -7.40 -0.92 -14.90
CA TYR A 259 -8.74 -0.95 -15.47
C TYR A 259 -9.35 -2.35 -15.41
N TYR A 260 -10.59 -2.43 -14.92
CA TYR A 260 -11.39 -3.65 -14.92
C TYR A 260 -12.82 -3.36 -15.37
N SER A 261 -13.30 -4.11 -16.35
CA SER A 261 -14.65 -3.93 -16.90
C SER A 261 -15.75 -4.62 -16.09
N GLY A 262 -15.41 -5.51 -15.16
CA GLY A 262 -16.37 -6.23 -14.30
C GLY A 262 -16.71 -5.50 -13.00
N LEU A 263 -16.51 -4.19 -12.94
CA LEU A 263 -16.86 -3.38 -11.79
C LEU A 263 -18.38 -3.20 -11.70
N PRO A 264 -18.95 -3.07 -10.48
CA PRO A 264 -20.38 -2.84 -10.31
C PRO A 264 -20.80 -1.48 -10.87
N ASN A 265 -22.10 -1.34 -11.13
CA ASN A 265 -22.68 -0.07 -11.55
C ASN A 265 -22.53 0.97 -10.43
N SER A 266 -22.43 2.24 -10.79
CA SER A 266 -22.42 3.32 -9.81
C SER A 266 -22.99 4.63 -10.32
N ASN A 267 -23.59 5.41 -9.41
CA ASN A 267 -24.04 6.78 -9.72
C ASN A 267 -22.84 7.72 -9.83
N TYR A 268 -21.82 7.52 -8.99
CA TYR A 268 -20.60 8.31 -8.98
C TYR A 268 -19.34 7.43 -8.93
N LYS A 269 -18.32 7.83 -9.70
CA LYS A 269 -16.98 7.24 -9.65
C LYS A 269 -16.01 8.24 -9.05
N LEU A 270 -15.33 7.87 -7.96
CA LEU A 270 -14.29 8.69 -7.34
C LEU A 270 -12.91 8.26 -7.86
N VAL A 271 -12.19 9.20 -8.46
CA VAL A 271 -10.81 9.06 -8.92
C VAL A 271 -9.92 9.98 -8.08
N SER A 272 -9.14 9.38 -7.18
CA SER A 272 -8.17 10.09 -6.33
C SER A 272 -6.82 10.16 -7.05
N ASN A 273 -6.34 11.31 -7.54
CA ASN A 273 -5.06 11.40 -8.28
C ASN A 273 -4.50 12.84 -8.27
N SER A 274 -4.08 13.35 -7.12
CA SER A 274 -3.57 14.74 -6.95
C SER A 274 -2.06 14.78 -6.71
N GLY A 275 -1.47 15.98 -6.78
CA GLY A 275 -0.08 16.24 -6.40
C GLY A 275 0.90 16.23 -7.57
N PRO A 276 2.21 16.50 -7.35
CA PRO A 276 3.17 16.73 -8.44
C PRO A 276 3.89 15.46 -8.95
N TYR A 277 3.79 14.32 -8.25
CA TYR A 277 4.57 13.10 -8.53
C TYR A 277 3.84 12.12 -9.47
N ARG A 278 4.54 11.24 -10.19
CA ARG A 278 3.92 10.23 -11.08
C ARG A 278 3.02 10.82 -12.18
N VAL A 279 3.52 11.81 -12.94
CA VAL A 279 2.77 12.43 -14.05
C VAL A 279 2.46 11.45 -15.19
N ASP A 280 3.18 10.34 -15.26
CA ASP A 280 3.00 9.22 -16.18
C ASP A 280 1.84 8.28 -15.80
N TRP A 281 1.26 8.43 -14.61
CA TRP A 281 0.10 7.65 -14.17
C TRP A 281 -1.20 8.21 -14.74
N SER A 282 -1.34 8.03 -16.06
CA SER A 282 -2.54 8.44 -16.79
C SER A 282 -3.80 7.74 -16.27
N ILE A 283 -4.81 8.56 -15.95
CA ILE A 283 -6.18 8.12 -15.70
C ILE A 283 -6.76 7.57 -16.99
N ASP A 284 -7.27 6.34 -16.93
CA ASP A 284 -7.93 5.70 -18.06
C ASP A 284 -9.24 6.40 -18.38
N GLY A 285 -9.38 6.86 -19.63
CA GLY A 285 -10.58 7.57 -20.09
C GLY A 285 -11.88 6.77 -19.93
N ARG A 286 -11.83 5.45 -19.77
CA ARG A 286 -13.03 4.61 -19.54
C ARG A 286 -13.63 4.77 -18.14
N TYR A 287 -12.87 5.29 -17.18
CA TYR A 287 -13.42 5.68 -15.88
C TYR A 287 -14.10 7.05 -15.91
N TYR A 288 -13.82 7.85 -16.93
CA TYR A 288 -14.30 9.21 -17.02
C TYR A 288 -15.68 9.29 -17.69
N ASP A 289 -16.62 9.87 -16.95
CA ASP A 289 -17.90 10.37 -17.44
C ASP A 289 -18.13 11.72 -16.76
N ILE A 290 -18.39 12.77 -17.55
CA ILE A 290 -18.49 14.15 -17.07
C ILE A 290 -19.59 14.36 -16.03
N LYS A 291 -20.65 13.54 -16.04
CA LYS A 291 -21.78 13.69 -15.12
C LYS A 291 -21.55 12.98 -13.79
N THR A 292 -20.83 11.86 -13.83
CA THR A 292 -20.77 10.89 -12.73
C THR A 292 -19.37 10.78 -12.11
N CYS A 293 -18.32 11.19 -12.82
CA CYS A 293 -16.96 11.18 -12.28
C CYS A 293 -16.73 12.34 -11.31
N ILE A 294 -16.11 12.04 -10.17
CA ILE A 294 -15.55 12.99 -9.21
C ILE A 294 -14.05 12.73 -9.21
N CYS A 295 -13.27 13.66 -9.76
CA CYS A 295 -11.83 13.53 -9.89
C CYS A 295 -11.14 14.58 -9.04
N THR A 296 -10.08 14.19 -8.34
CA THR A 296 -9.25 15.13 -7.56
C THR A 296 -8.01 15.57 -8.33
N ASN A 297 -7.88 15.17 -9.60
CA ASN A 297 -6.71 15.48 -10.42
C ASN A 297 -6.52 16.99 -10.58
N ASP A 298 -5.31 17.42 -10.24
CA ASP A 298 -4.82 18.79 -10.31
C ASP A 298 -3.74 18.98 -11.40
N ASN A 299 -3.42 17.92 -12.17
CA ASN A 299 -2.45 17.95 -13.25
C ASN A 299 -3.03 17.45 -14.59
N PRO A 300 -3.17 18.29 -15.64
CA PRO A 300 -3.73 17.88 -16.93
C PRO A 300 -2.96 16.75 -17.60
N ALA A 301 -1.65 16.68 -17.38
CA ALA A 301 -0.78 15.71 -18.02
C ALA A 301 -1.14 14.26 -17.66
N ARG A 302 -1.84 14.04 -16.54
CA ARG A 302 -2.30 12.72 -16.09
C ARG A 302 -3.62 12.26 -16.70
N CYS A 303 -4.19 12.98 -17.65
CA CYS A 303 -5.51 12.65 -18.19
C CYS A 303 -5.40 12.22 -19.66
N ASP A 304 -5.54 10.91 -19.93
CA ASP A 304 -5.52 10.38 -21.29
C ASP A 304 -6.61 11.01 -22.18
N SER A 305 -7.75 11.42 -21.60
CA SER A 305 -8.83 12.07 -22.36
C SER A 305 -8.53 13.52 -22.72
N LEU A 306 -7.83 14.28 -21.87
CA LEU A 306 -7.34 15.63 -22.21
C LEU A 306 -6.23 15.57 -23.26
N ALA A 307 -5.34 14.56 -23.17
CA ALA A 307 -4.29 14.32 -24.17
C ALA A 307 -4.86 13.98 -25.57
N ARG A 308 -6.11 13.51 -25.65
CA ARG A 308 -6.82 13.19 -26.91
C ARG A 308 -7.75 14.30 -27.41
N GLY A 309 -7.64 15.51 -26.88
CA GLY A 309 -8.37 16.68 -27.38
C GLY A 309 -9.80 16.83 -26.85
N MET A 310 -10.16 16.17 -25.74
CA MET A 310 -11.40 16.52 -25.03
C MET A 310 -11.25 17.88 -24.35
N ILE A 311 -12.22 18.75 -24.56
CA ILE A 311 -12.09 20.19 -24.32
C ILE A 311 -12.13 20.55 -22.83
N GLU A 312 -12.85 19.82 -21.98
CA GLU A 312 -13.00 20.18 -20.56
C GLU A 312 -13.17 18.94 -19.68
N CYS A 313 -12.30 18.80 -18.67
CA CYS A 313 -12.61 18.02 -17.49
C CYS A 313 -13.18 18.98 -16.44
N ALA A 314 -14.50 19.14 -16.41
CA ALA A 314 -15.18 20.12 -15.54
C ALA A 314 -14.95 19.93 -14.02
N LYS A 315 -14.30 18.83 -13.61
CA LYS A 315 -13.96 18.51 -12.22
C LYS A 315 -12.49 18.18 -11.96
N CYS A 316 -11.65 18.18 -12.98
CA CYS A 316 -10.22 18.30 -12.75
C CYS A 316 -10.02 19.78 -12.38
N ASN A 317 -9.20 20.11 -11.39
CA ASN A 317 -8.93 21.51 -11.02
C ASN A 317 -8.16 22.29 -12.12
N VAL A 318 -8.22 21.82 -13.36
CA VAL A 318 -7.40 22.30 -14.44
C VAL A 318 -8.21 22.62 -15.68
N ILE A 319 -8.30 23.92 -15.91
CA ILE A 319 -8.73 24.51 -17.17
C ILE A 319 -7.60 24.24 -18.16
N ALA A 320 -7.87 23.45 -19.20
CA ALA A 320 -6.97 23.39 -20.34
C ALA A 320 -6.87 24.82 -20.92
N LYS A 321 -5.71 25.46 -20.78
CA LYS A 321 -5.45 26.71 -21.52
C LYS A 321 -5.58 26.35 -23.00
N LYS A 322 -6.59 26.90 -23.67
CA LYS A 322 -6.62 26.97 -25.13
C LYS A 322 -5.28 27.57 -25.56
N ASN A 323 -4.41 26.76 -26.15
CA ASN A 323 -3.40 27.32 -27.02
C ASN A 323 -4.18 27.97 -28.15
N ALA A 324 -4.24 29.29 -28.11
CA ALA A 324 -4.61 30.09 -29.25
C ALA A 324 -3.57 29.78 -30.33
N VAL A 325 -3.88 28.82 -31.20
CA VAL A 325 -3.28 28.76 -32.52
C VAL A 325 -3.74 30.02 -33.20
N THR A 326 -2.88 31.04 -33.15
CA THR A 326 -3.00 32.23 -33.97
C THR A 326 -2.27 31.91 -35.27
N ASN A 327 -3.09 31.77 -36.32
CA ASN A 327 -2.82 31.77 -37.77
C ASN A 327 -1.47 31.25 -38.29
#